data_AF-A0A7J2R7P6-F1
#
_entry.id   AF-A0A7J2R7P6-F1
#
_cell.length_a   1.000
_cell.length_b   1.000
_cell.length_c   1.000
_cell.angle_alpha   90.00
_cell.angle_beta   90.00
_cell.angle_gamma   90.00
#
_symmetry.space_group_name_H-M   'P 1'
#
loop_
_entity.id
_entity.type
_entity.pdbx_description
1 polymer ?
#
loop_
_entity_poly.entity_id
_entity_poly.type
_entity_poly.pdbx_seq_one_letter_code
_entity_poly.pdbx_strand_id
1 'polypeptide(L)'
;MNSDGNSVGSERVIGRPFEKGQSGNPNGRPKKENTFSDTAIELLGASEIDIKYTINGKEKEIRLESNKNIYFGLVSALILEGLKGDVRAIKELIDRTEGKAVQKIDLEGSIETKLPDLSHLNVKQLEKLYGSFSKDTT
;
A
#
# COMPACT_ATOMS: atom_id res chain seq x y z
N MET A 1 9.54 11.11 50.08
CA MET A 1 9.12 10.31 48.91
C MET A 1 8.86 11.32 47.81
N ASN A 2 9.87 11.60 46.98
CA ASN A 2 9.77 12.64 45.97
C ASN A 2 9.65 11.98 44.59
N SER A 3 8.47 12.14 44.01
CA SER A 3 8.17 12.08 42.59
C SER A 3 8.89 13.21 41.88
N ASP A 4 9.54 12.95 40.75
CA ASP A 4 9.74 13.88 39.62
C ASP A 4 10.33 13.11 38.42
N GLY A 5 9.47 12.40 37.69
CA GLY A 5 9.80 11.77 36.42
C GLY A 5 9.69 12.78 35.28
N ASN A 6 10.76 13.54 35.04
CA ASN A 6 10.86 14.50 33.94
C ASN A 6 11.02 13.73 32.61
N SER A 7 9.98 13.70 31.77
CA SER A 7 10.03 13.08 30.43
C SER A 7 10.57 14.08 29.42
N VAL A 8 11.89 14.05 29.22
CA VAL A 8 12.58 14.83 28.20
C VAL A 8 12.16 14.31 26.83
N GLY A 9 11.54 15.18 26.02
CA GLY A 9 11.12 14.88 24.65
C GLY A 9 12.30 14.42 23.80
N SER A 10 12.12 13.31 23.08
CA SER A 10 13.15 12.76 22.20
C SER A 10 13.39 13.68 21.00
N GLU A 11 14.60 14.22 20.92
CA GLU A 11 15.12 14.93 19.74
C GLU A 11 14.98 14.02 18.51
N ARG A 12 14.39 14.54 17.43
CA ARG A 12 14.30 13.82 16.15
C ARG A 12 15.71 13.64 15.60
N VAL A 13 16.27 12.44 15.72
CA VAL A 13 17.54 12.09 15.11
C VAL A 13 17.36 12.12 13.58
N ILE A 14 17.82 13.20 12.94
CA ILE A 14 17.89 13.30 11.49
C ILE A 14 19.07 12.44 11.05
N GLY A 15 18.78 11.30 10.42
CA GLY A 15 19.79 10.39 9.88
C GLY A 15 20.64 11.06 8.78
N ARG A 16 21.86 10.56 8.57
CA ARG A 16 22.72 11.04 7.49
C ARG A 16 22.05 10.78 6.12
N PRO A 17 22.15 11.73 5.16
CA PRO A 17 21.61 11.53 3.82
C PRO A 17 22.31 10.35 3.11
N PHE A 18 21.57 9.65 2.24
CA PHE A 18 22.11 8.58 1.42
C PHE A 18 23.16 9.12 0.44
N GLU A 19 24.16 8.30 0.09
CA GLU A 19 25.16 8.66 -0.91
C GLU A 19 24.50 8.89 -2.28
N LYS A 20 24.94 9.93 -3.00
CA LYS A 20 24.40 10.23 -4.33
C LYS A 20 24.66 9.05 -5.27
N GLY A 21 23.58 8.51 -5.84
CA GLY A 21 23.64 7.33 -6.72
C GLY A 21 23.42 6.00 -5.99
N GLN A 22 23.33 5.99 -4.66
CA GLN A 22 22.97 4.82 -3.88
C GLN A 22 21.50 4.91 -3.43
N SER A 23 20.72 3.87 -3.71
CA SER A 23 19.38 3.74 -3.14
C SER A 23 19.49 3.62 -1.61
N GLY A 24 18.58 4.24 -0.87
CA GLY A 24 18.49 4.05 0.59
C GLY A 24 18.13 2.61 1.01
N ASN A 25 17.75 1.77 0.04
CA ASN A 25 17.64 0.34 0.19
C ASN A 25 18.38 -0.38 -0.96
N PRO A 26 19.71 -0.57 -0.87
CA PRO A 26 20.53 -1.14 -1.95
C PRO A 26 20.14 -2.57 -2.31
N ASN A 27 19.73 -3.36 -1.31
CA ASN A 27 19.30 -4.76 -1.50
C ASN A 27 17.83 -4.88 -1.91
N GLY A 28 17.13 -3.76 -2.10
CA GLY A 28 15.73 -3.72 -2.44
C GLY A 28 14.84 -4.34 -1.36
N ARG A 29 13.57 -4.55 -1.71
CA ARG A 29 12.65 -5.26 -0.82
C ARG A 29 13.15 -6.72 -0.69
N PRO A 30 13.35 -7.25 0.52
CA PRO A 30 13.67 -8.66 0.69
C PRO A 30 12.65 -9.53 -0.05
N LYS A 31 13.13 -10.53 -0.81
CA LYS A 31 12.25 -11.46 -1.51
C LYS A 31 11.45 -12.23 -0.46
N LYS A 32 10.12 -12.19 -0.58
CA LYS A 32 9.25 -13.08 0.20
C LYS A 32 9.16 -14.37 -0.59
N GLU A 33 9.49 -15.49 0.04
CA GLU A 33 9.31 -16.81 -0.57
C GLU A 33 7.90 -17.31 -0.27
N ASN A 34 7.32 -18.12 -1.17
CA ASN A 34 6.01 -18.75 -1.01
C ASN A 34 4.82 -17.78 -0.89
N THR A 35 4.86 -16.64 -1.58
CA THR A 35 3.65 -15.80 -1.71
C THR A 35 2.75 -16.33 -2.82
N PHE A 36 1.45 -16.00 -2.74
CA PHE A 36 0.50 -16.32 -3.82
C PHE A 36 1.00 -15.85 -5.19
N SER A 37 1.60 -14.66 -5.25
CA SER A 37 2.14 -14.11 -6.49
C SER A 37 3.26 -14.98 -7.06
N ASP A 38 4.17 -15.45 -6.22
CA ASP A 38 5.29 -16.30 -6.66
C ASP A 38 4.76 -17.65 -7.16
N THR A 39 3.86 -18.29 -6.41
CA THR A 39 3.22 -19.54 -6.81
C THR A 39 2.41 -19.39 -8.11
N ALA A 40 1.67 -18.27 -8.26
CA ALA A 40 0.90 -18.02 -9.47
C ALA A 40 1.82 -17.83 -10.69
N ILE A 41 2.94 -17.11 -10.54
CA ILE A 41 3.94 -16.95 -11.60
C ILE A 41 4.53 -18.30 -12.00
N GLU A 42 4.88 -19.14 -11.02
CA GLU A 42 5.39 -20.49 -11.26
C GLU A 42 4.39 -21.34 -12.05
N LEU A 43 3.14 -21.45 -11.56
CA LEU A 43 2.10 -22.27 -12.19
C LEU A 43 1.73 -21.76 -13.60
N LEU A 44 1.62 -20.44 -13.79
CA LEU A 44 1.31 -19.86 -15.10
C LEU A 44 2.48 -20.03 -16.09
N GLY A 45 3.71 -20.08 -15.59
CA GLY A 45 4.92 -20.30 -16.38
C GLY A 45 5.14 -21.77 -16.78
N ALA A 46 4.49 -22.71 -16.09
CA ALA A 46 4.63 -24.14 -16.36
C ALA A 46 3.90 -24.56 -17.66
N SER A 47 4.43 -25.59 -18.33
CA SER A 47 3.76 -26.29 -19.45
C SER A 47 2.90 -27.46 -18.97
N GLU A 48 3.12 -27.93 -17.75
CA GLU A 48 2.40 -29.03 -17.13
C GLU A 48 2.11 -28.71 -15.66
N ILE A 49 0.91 -29.02 -15.20
CA ILE A 49 0.51 -28.95 -13.80
C ILE A 49 -0.13 -30.28 -13.42
N ASP A 50 0.41 -30.93 -12.40
CA ASP A 50 -0.22 -32.05 -11.69
C ASP A 50 -0.34 -31.67 -10.20
N ILE A 51 -1.56 -31.44 -9.73
CA ILE A 51 -1.84 -31.07 -8.34
C ILE A 51 -2.91 -31.99 -7.79
N LYS A 52 -2.57 -32.65 -6.68
CA LYS A 52 -3.50 -33.42 -5.84
C LYS A 52 -3.82 -32.65 -4.57
N TYR A 53 -5.09 -32.52 -4.25
CA TYR A 53 -5.56 -31.79 -3.08
C TYR A 53 -6.88 -32.34 -2.58
N THR A 54 -7.20 -32.07 -1.31
CA THR A 54 -8.43 -32.58 -0.67
C THR A 54 -9.36 -31.43 -0.35
N ILE A 55 -10.61 -31.50 -0.82
CA ILE A 55 -11.68 -30.58 -0.41
C ILE A 55 -12.79 -31.39 0.23
N ASN A 56 -13.14 -31.05 1.48
CA ASN A 56 -14.21 -31.72 2.24
C ASN A 56 -14.02 -33.25 2.33
N GLY A 57 -12.78 -33.71 2.54
CA GLY A 57 -12.43 -35.13 2.63
C GLY A 57 -12.43 -35.90 1.30
N LYS A 58 -12.70 -35.23 0.18
CA LYS A 58 -12.63 -35.83 -1.16
C LYS A 58 -11.35 -35.39 -1.84
N GLU A 59 -10.54 -36.37 -2.26
CA GLU A 59 -9.38 -36.12 -3.10
C GLU A 59 -9.82 -35.63 -4.48
N LYS A 60 -9.11 -34.64 -4.96
CA LYS A 60 -9.24 -34.06 -6.29
C LYS A 60 -7.86 -33.97 -6.91
N GLU A 61 -7.85 -34.12 -8.22
CA GLU A 61 -6.65 -34.05 -9.04
C GLU A 61 -6.89 -33.08 -10.19
N ILE A 62 -5.93 -32.19 -10.42
CA ILE A 62 -5.89 -31.33 -11.59
C ILE A 62 -4.67 -31.75 -12.40
N ARG A 63 -4.90 -32.18 -13.64
CA ARG A 63 -3.85 -32.38 -14.64
C ARG A 63 -4.11 -31.46 -15.81
N LEU A 64 -3.11 -30.67 -16.17
CA LEU A 64 -3.17 -29.76 -17.30
C LEU A 64 -1.84 -29.81 -18.06
N GLU A 65 -1.93 -30.01 -19.37
CA GLU A 65 -0.80 -30.02 -20.28
C GLU A 65 -1.03 -28.97 -21.38
N SER A 66 0.02 -28.22 -21.71
CA SER A 66 0.00 -27.20 -22.74
C SER A 66 1.26 -27.28 -23.60
N ASN A 67 1.12 -27.00 -24.90
CA ASN A 67 2.24 -26.91 -25.83
C ASN A 67 3.12 -25.66 -25.59
N LYS A 68 2.61 -24.69 -24.85
CA LYS A 68 3.31 -23.50 -24.34
C LYS A 68 3.17 -23.48 -22.82
N ASN A 69 3.48 -22.36 -22.19
CA ASN A 69 3.10 -22.19 -20.79
C ASN A 69 1.58 -21.99 -20.64
N ILE A 70 1.08 -22.24 -19.44
CA ILE A 70 -0.35 -22.18 -19.10
C ILE A 70 -0.89 -20.76 -19.15
N TYR A 71 -0.02 -19.76 -19.00
CA TYR A 71 -0.37 -18.35 -19.20
C TYR A 71 -0.99 -18.09 -20.58
N PHE A 72 -0.44 -18.67 -21.65
CA PHE A 72 -1.04 -18.55 -22.99
C PHE A 72 -2.48 -19.09 -23.04
N GLY A 73 -2.73 -20.23 -22.38
CA GLY A 73 -4.07 -20.83 -22.32
C GLY A 73 -5.06 -19.94 -21.56
N LEU A 74 -4.65 -19.41 -20.41
CA LEU A 74 -5.51 -18.54 -19.59
C LEU A 74 -5.86 -17.23 -20.31
N VAL A 75 -4.88 -16.58 -20.94
CA VAL A 75 -5.12 -15.35 -21.72
C VAL A 75 -6.01 -15.65 -22.93
N SER A 76 -5.80 -16.78 -23.62
CA SER A 76 -6.64 -17.19 -24.75
C SER A 76 -8.09 -17.40 -24.31
N ALA A 77 -8.31 -18.05 -23.16
CA ALA A 77 -9.65 -18.21 -22.61
C ALA A 77 -10.31 -16.86 -22.31
N LEU A 78 -9.57 -15.91 -21.73
CA LEU A 78 -10.08 -14.56 -21.45
C LEU A 78 -10.45 -13.81 -22.74
N ILE A 79 -9.64 -13.94 -23.80
CA ILE A 79 -9.94 -13.37 -25.13
C ILE A 79 -11.22 -13.98 -25.69
N LEU A 80 -11.38 -15.31 -25.62
CA LEU A 80 -12.58 -15.99 -26.12
C LEU A 80 -13.84 -15.53 -25.39
N GLU A 81 -13.80 -15.38 -24.06
CA GLU A 81 -14.94 -14.84 -23.29
C GLU A 81 -15.23 -13.38 -23.65
N GLY A 82 -14.20 -12.56 -23.86
CA GLY A 82 -14.37 -11.20 -24.34
C GLY A 82 -15.02 -11.14 -25.72
N LEU A 83 -14.62 -12.00 -26.66
CA LEU A 83 -15.22 -12.11 -27.99
C LEU A 83 -16.69 -12.57 -27.95
N LYS A 84 -17.09 -13.32 -26.92
CA LYS A 84 -18.50 -13.68 -26.66
C LYS A 84 -19.31 -12.52 -26.03
N GLY A 85 -18.66 -11.40 -25.71
CA GLY A 85 -19.31 -10.23 -25.12
C GLY A 85 -19.24 -10.15 -23.59
N ASP A 86 -18.39 -10.94 -22.92
CA ASP A 86 -18.17 -10.75 -21.48
C ASP A 86 -17.41 -9.44 -21.23
N VAL A 87 -18.15 -8.41 -20.81
CA VAL A 87 -17.64 -7.08 -20.50
C VAL A 87 -16.56 -7.12 -19.41
N ARG A 88 -16.62 -8.07 -18.47
CA ARG A 88 -15.60 -8.21 -17.43
C ARG A 88 -14.29 -8.72 -18.01
N ALA A 89 -14.35 -9.70 -18.91
CA ALA A 89 -13.17 -10.21 -19.60
C ALA A 89 -12.52 -9.12 -20.49
N ILE A 90 -13.34 -8.38 -21.24
CA ILE A 90 -12.89 -7.23 -22.05
C ILE A 90 -12.20 -6.20 -21.15
N LYS A 91 -12.86 -5.79 -20.06
CA LYS A 91 -12.30 -4.81 -19.13
C LYS A 91 -10.97 -5.28 -18.54
N GLU A 92 -10.88 -6.54 -18.15
CA GLU A 92 -9.66 -7.10 -17.55
C GLU A 92 -8.50 -7.14 -18.56
N LEU A 93 -8.77 -7.44 -19.83
CA LEU A 93 -7.77 -7.35 -20.90
C LEU A 93 -7.30 -5.91 -21.10
N ILE A 94 -8.24 -4.97 -21.26
CA ILE A 94 -7.93 -3.54 -21.45
C ILE A 94 -7.13 -3.00 -20.26
N ASP A 95 -7.57 -3.27 -19.02
CA ASP A 95 -6.88 -2.81 -17.81
C ASP A 95 -5.43 -3.34 -17.72
N ARG A 96 -5.15 -4.53 -18.29
CA ARG A 96 -3.79 -5.11 -18.34
C ARG A 96 -2.93 -4.57 -19.48
N THR A 97 -3.53 -4.17 -20.60
CA THR A 97 -2.78 -3.70 -21.79
C THR A 97 -2.65 -2.19 -21.86
N GLU A 98 -3.68 -1.45 -21.45
CA GLU A 98 -3.77 0.01 -21.53
C GLU A 98 -3.63 0.68 -20.14
N GLY A 99 -3.72 -0.11 -19.07
CA GLY A 99 -3.68 0.36 -17.69
C GLY A 99 -5.06 0.74 -17.16
N LYS A 100 -5.14 0.94 -15.85
CA LYS A 100 -6.38 1.33 -15.16
C LYS A 100 -6.49 2.85 -15.11
N ALA A 101 -7.73 3.35 -15.20
CA ALA A 101 -8.00 4.76 -14.96
C ALA A 101 -7.48 5.19 -13.58
N VAL A 102 -6.85 6.37 -13.52
CA VAL A 102 -6.34 6.94 -12.27
C VAL A 102 -7.51 7.16 -11.31
N GLN A 103 -7.47 6.49 -10.16
CA GLN A 103 -8.43 6.73 -9.09
C GLN A 103 -8.10 8.07 -8.43
N LYS A 104 -8.99 9.06 -8.57
CA LYS A 104 -8.92 10.29 -7.77
C LYS A 104 -9.46 9.97 -6.38
N ILE A 105 -8.69 10.31 -5.35
CA ILE A 105 -9.12 10.24 -3.95
C ILE A 105 -9.35 11.68 -3.52
N ASP A 106 -10.62 12.04 -3.30
CA ASP A 106 -10.95 13.32 -2.67
C ASP A 106 -10.85 13.14 -1.16
N LEU A 107 -9.83 13.76 -0.57
CA LEU A 107 -9.63 13.76 0.87
C LEU A 107 -10.34 14.97 1.48
N GLU A 108 -11.60 14.79 1.85
CA GLU A 108 -12.33 15.77 2.64
C GLU A 108 -11.99 15.58 4.13
N GLY A 109 -11.16 16.48 4.67
CA GLY A 109 -10.87 16.55 6.10
C GLY A 109 -11.25 17.92 6.64
N SER A 110 -12.20 17.99 7.57
CA SER A 110 -12.41 19.18 8.38
C SER A 110 -11.28 19.28 9.41
N ILE A 111 -10.42 20.28 9.28
CA ILE A 111 -9.48 20.62 10.35
C ILE A 111 -10.32 21.24 11.47
N GLU A 112 -10.66 20.47 12.51
CA GLU A 112 -11.12 21.04 13.77
C GLU A 112 -9.96 21.83 14.38
N THR A 113 -9.86 23.11 14.05
CA THR A 113 -9.02 24.01 14.81
C THR A 113 -9.64 24.14 16.19
N LYS A 114 -9.06 23.47 17.20
CA LYS A 114 -9.33 23.77 18.61
C LYS A 114 -8.79 25.18 18.90
N LEU A 115 -9.52 26.20 18.47
CA LEU A 115 -9.27 27.57 18.87
C LEU A 115 -9.55 27.64 20.37
N PRO A 116 -8.56 28.04 21.20
CA PRO A 116 -8.81 28.19 22.63
C PRO A 116 -9.82 29.32 22.84
N ASP A 117 -10.83 29.08 23.68
CA ASP A 117 -11.77 30.12 24.09
C ASP A 117 -11.06 31.13 24.99
N LEU A 118 -10.94 32.38 24.54
CA LEU A 118 -10.27 33.46 25.27
C LEU A 118 -11.25 34.41 25.96
N SER A 119 -12.56 34.13 25.91
CA SER A 119 -13.61 35.00 26.45
C SER A 119 -13.52 35.24 27.97
N HIS A 120 -12.85 34.32 28.67
CA HIS A 120 -12.60 34.38 30.11
C HIS A 120 -11.42 35.27 30.53
N LEU A 121 -10.67 35.86 29.58
CA LEU A 121 -9.48 36.65 29.87
C LEU A 121 -9.77 38.17 29.81
N ASN A 122 -9.16 38.91 30.73
CA ASN A 122 -9.19 40.37 30.68
C ASN A 122 -8.04 40.96 29.85
N VAL A 123 -8.14 42.26 29.53
CA VAL A 123 -7.19 42.97 28.67
C VAL A 123 -5.74 42.82 29.11
N LYS A 124 -5.45 42.91 30.41
CA LYS A 124 -4.07 42.77 30.93
C LYS A 124 -3.52 41.35 30.75
N GLN A 125 -4.39 40.33 30.86
CA GLN A 125 -4.01 38.93 30.64
C GLN A 125 -3.76 38.65 29.16
N LEU A 126 -4.56 39.25 28.27
CA LEU A 126 -4.38 39.16 26.82
C LEU A 126 -3.07 39.81 26.36
N GLU A 127 -2.75 41.00 26.86
CA GLU A 127 -1.48 41.69 26.56
C GLU A 127 -0.26 40.88 26.98
N LYS A 128 -0.33 40.24 28.17
CA LYS A 128 0.74 39.37 28.66
C LYS A 128 0.91 38.13 27.77
N LEU A 129 -0.20 37.52 27.35
CA LEU A 129 -0.20 36.35 26.47
C LEU A 129 0.37 36.70 25.08
N TYR A 130 -0.02 37.84 24.51
CA TYR A 130 0.53 38.33 23.24
C TYR A 130 2.03 38.63 23.33
N GLY A 131 2.46 39.26 24.43
CA GLY A 131 3.87 39.55 24.69
C GLY A 131 4.76 38.31 24.87
N SER A 132 4.21 37.17 25.33
CA SER A 132 4.94 35.90 25.36
C SER A 132 5.12 35.29 23.96
N PHE A 133 4.09 35.33 23.11
CA PHE A 133 4.19 34.76 21.76
C PHE A 133 5.16 35.52 20.85
N SER A 134 5.31 36.84 21.02
CA SER A 134 6.25 37.64 20.21
C SER A 134 7.72 37.39 20.53
N LYS A 135 8.04 36.84 21.72
CA LYS A 135 9.43 36.58 22.15
C LYS A 135 9.99 35.25 21.63
N ASP A 136 9.13 34.30 21.29
CA ASP A 136 9.54 32.96 20.82
C ASP A 136 9.79 32.92 19.29
N THR A 137 9.58 34.04 18.58
CA THR A 137 9.81 34.19 17.12
C THR A 137 11.10 34.91 16.74
N THR A 138 12.05 35.10 17.68
CA THR A 138 13.42 35.59 17.41
C THR A 138 14.44 34.56 17.88
#